data_AF-A0A329MCZ1-F1
#
_entry.id   AF-A0A329MCZ1-F1
#
_cell.length_a   1.000
_cell.length_b   1.000
_cell.length_c   1.000
_cell.angle_alpha   90.00
_cell.angle_beta   90.00
_cell.angle_gamma   90.00
#
_symmetry.space_group_name_H-M   'P 1'
#
loop_
_entity.id
_entity.type
_entity.pdbx_description
1 polymer ?
#
loop_
_entity_poly.entity_id
_entity_poly.type
_entity_poly.pdbx_seq_one_letter_code
_entity_poly.pdbx_strand_id
1 'polypeptide(L)'
;MTTIVTKRKIKQIFARFPSWSQEDIASLTFELTERRKSLVNTINNHNANQVRDRGQLEFQVHLLDEGLKGLLVGKYKSSPEYELLETLFDSYLKRDGRKVNTGRR
;
A
#
# COMPACT_ATOMS: atom_id res chain seq x y z
N MET A 1 5.68 2.48 21.18
CA MET A 1 4.52 3.36 20.93
C MET A 1 3.86 2.89 19.64
N THR A 2 2.62 2.40 19.71
CA THR A 2 1.88 1.96 18.52
C THR A 2 1.27 3.19 17.86
N THR A 3 2.00 3.76 16.91
CA THR A 3 1.57 5.00 16.23
C THR A 3 0.42 4.65 15.31
N ILE A 4 -0.82 4.99 15.68
CA ILE A 4 -1.97 4.85 14.78
C ILE A 4 -1.73 5.78 13.58
N VAL A 5 -1.48 5.19 12.41
CA VAL A 5 -1.27 5.94 11.18
C VAL A 5 -2.64 6.30 10.59
N THR A 6 -3.04 7.56 10.75
CA THR A 6 -4.33 8.02 10.22
C THR A 6 -4.27 8.25 8.71
N LYS A 7 -5.43 8.16 8.03
CA LYS A 7 -5.52 8.51 6.59
C LYS A 7 -4.98 9.91 6.30
N ARG A 8 -5.22 10.86 7.21
CA ARG A 8 -4.71 12.24 7.11
C ARG A 8 -3.18 12.28 7.15
N LYS A 9 -2.55 11.50 8.04
CA LYS A 9 -1.09 11.39 8.13
C LYS A 9 -0.51 10.85 6.83
N ILE A 10 -1.07 9.78 6.27
CA ILE A 10 -0.65 9.22 4.98
C ILE A 10 -0.70 10.28 3.87
N LYS A 11 -1.83 11.00 3.73
CA LYS A 11 -1.94 12.06 2.71
C LYS A 11 -0.88 13.15 2.85
N GLN A 12 -0.60 13.58 4.08
CA GLN A 12 0.43 14.59 4.36
C GLN A 12 1.84 14.09 4.01
N ILE A 13 2.13 12.81 4.27
CA ILE A 13 3.40 12.20 3.89
C ILE A 13 3.56 12.25 2.36
N PHE A 14 2.59 11.73 1.61
CA PHE A 14 2.66 11.69 0.15
C PHE A 14 2.81 13.08 -0.49
N ALA A 15 2.15 14.10 0.07
CA ALA A 15 2.27 15.49 -0.39
C ALA A 15 3.69 16.09 -0.25
N ARG A 16 4.57 15.48 0.57
CA ARG A 16 5.96 15.92 0.77
C ARG A 16 6.96 15.23 -0.14
N PHE A 17 6.53 14.33 -1.02
CA PHE A 17 7.43 13.63 -1.94
C PHE A 17 8.23 14.63 -2.80
N PRO A 18 9.54 14.42 -3.05
CA PRO A 18 10.38 13.29 -2.60
C PRO A 18 11.07 13.49 -1.24
N SER A 19 10.75 14.55 -0.51
CA SER A 19 11.42 14.96 0.74
C SER A 19 10.82 14.32 1.99
N TRP A 20 10.70 12.99 2.01
CA TRP A 20 10.22 12.26 3.19
C TRP A 20 11.26 12.21 4.31
N SER A 21 10.82 12.48 5.53
CA SER A 21 11.64 12.28 6.72
C SER A 21 11.74 10.79 7.10
N GLN A 22 12.67 10.44 7.98
CA GLN A 22 12.74 9.08 8.53
C GLN A 22 11.45 8.67 9.25
N GLU A 23 10.75 9.61 9.90
CA GLU A 23 9.47 9.34 10.56
C GLU A 23 8.34 9.07 9.54
N ASP A 24 8.37 9.78 8.41
CA ASP A 24 7.43 9.55 7.31
C ASP A 24 7.63 8.14 6.74
N ILE A 25 8.87 7.75 6.45
CA ILE A 25 9.23 6.41 5.96
C ILE A 25 8.82 5.33 6.98
N ALA A 26 9.08 5.53 8.27
CA ALA A 26 8.68 4.60 9.32
C ALA A 26 7.16 4.45 9.40
N SER A 27 6.41 5.53 9.24
CA SER A 27 4.93 5.51 9.23
C SER A 27 4.38 4.73 8.04
N LEU A 28 4.94 4.92 6.84
CA LEU A 28 4.56 4.16 5.65
C LEU A 28 4.92 2.67 5.79
N THR A 29 6.12 2.38 6.32
CA THR A 29 6.62 1.01 6.51
C THR A 29 5.74 0.24 7.49
N PHE A 30 5.35 0.88 8.60
CA PHE A 30 4.45 0.29 9.58
C PHE A 30 3.11 -0.10 8.96
N GLU A 31 2.48 0.81 8.21
CA GLU A 31 1.17 0.56 7.58
C GLU A 31 1.23 -0.60 6.56
N LEU A 32 2.24 -0.63 5.70
CA LEU A 32 2.42 -1.75 4.76
C LEU A 32 2.69 -3.08 5.49
N THR A 33 3.45 -3.05 6.58
CA THR A 33 3.75 -4.24 7.38
C THR A 33 2.49 -4.82 8.02
N GLU A 34 1.62 -3.98 8.59
CA GLU A 34 0.38 -4.44 9.20
C GLU A 34 -0.61 -5.00 8.16
N ARG A 35 -0.70 -4.37 6.98
CA ARG A 35 -1.47 -4.89 5.85
C ARG A 35 -0.97 -6.25 5.37
N ARG A 36 0.36 -6.39 5.23
CA ARG A 36 1.00 -7.65 4.85
C ARG A 36 0.69 -8.75 5.86
N LYS A 37 0.82 -8.49 7.16
CA LYS A 37 0.48 -9.45 8.21
C LYS A 37 -0.98 -9.88 8.13
N SER A 38 -1.90 -8.95 7.91
CA SER A 38 -3.33 -9.24 7.76
C SER A 38 -3.61 -10.15 6.55
N LEU A 39 -3.00 -9.87 5.40
CA LEU A 39 -3.14 -10.71 4.20
C LEU A 39 -2.53 -12.10 4.38
N VAL A 40 -1.33 -12.19 4.94
CA VAL A 40 -0.68 -13.49 5.22
C VAL A 40 -1.52 -14.32 6.20
N ASN A 41 -2.06 -13.70 7.25
CA ASN A 41 -2.98 -14.38 8.17
C ASN A 41 -4.23 -14.87 7.46
N THR A 42 -4.78 -14.08 6.52
CA THR A 42 -5.93 -14.49 5.71
C THR A 42 -5.60 -15.71 4.83
N ILE A 43 -4.42 -15.71 4.18
CA ILE A 43 -3.95 -16.83 3.36
C ILE A 43 -3.74 -18.11 4.20
N ASN A 44 -3.22 -17.96 5.42
CA ASN A 44 -2.92 -19.08 6.32
C ASN A 44 -4.16 -19.65 7.01
N ASN A 45 -5.13 -18.81 7.36
CA ASN A 45 -6.32 -19.22 8.11
C ASN A 45 -7.44 -19.77 7.22
N HIS A 46 -7.44 -19.47 5.92
CA HIS A 46 -8.39 -20.06 4.99
C HIS A 46 -7.81 -21.30 4.29
N ASN A 47 -8.56 -22.42 4.34
CA ASN A 47 -8.20 -23.65 3.64
C ASN A 47 -7.94 -23.38 2.15
N ALA A 48 -6.91 -24.02 1.59
CA ALA A 48 -6.47 -23.85 0.20
C ALA A 48 -7.58 -24.03 -0.86
N ASN A 49 -8.65 -24.77 -0.52
CA ASN A 49 -9.80 -25.02 -1.38
C ASN A 49 -10.95 -24.01 -1.25
N GLN A 50 -10.90 -23.08 -0.29
CA GLN A 50 -11.95 -22.08 -0.04
C GLN A 50 -11.59 -20.68 -0.55
N VAL A 51 -10.32 -20.40 -0.83
CA VAL A 51 -9.89 -19.11 -1.35
C VAL A 51 -9.80 -19.20 -2.88
N ARG A 52 -10.89 -18.85 -3.57
CA ARG A 52 -10.90 -18.72 -5.05
C ARG A 52 -9.81 -17.77 -5.57
N ASP A 53 -9.34 -16.85 -4.72
CA ASP A 53 -8.43 -15.76 -5.07
C ASP A 53 -7.03 -15.90 -4.44
N ARG A 54 -6.59 -17.12 -4.05
CA ARG A 54 -5.30 -17.30 -3.35
C ARG A 54 -4.12 -16.70 -4.11
N GLY A 55 -4.06 -16.93 -5.43
CA GLY A 55 -3.01 -16.35 -6.27
C GLY A 55 -3.06 -14.82 -6.31
N GLN A 56 -4.25 -14.20 -6.20
CA GLN A 56 -4.36 -12.75 -6.10
C GLN A 56 -3.87 -12.24 -4.74
N LEU A 57 -4.17 -12.95 -3.64
CA LEU A 57 -3.68 -12.58 -2.31
C LEU A 57 -2.15 -12.72 -2.22
N GLU A 58 -1.58 -13.79 -2.77
CA GLU A 58 -0.14 -13.99 -2.84
C GLU A 58 0.54 -12.91 -3.71
N PHE A 59 -0.07 -12.54 -4.83
CA PHE A 59 0.39 -11.42 -5.64
C PHE A 59 0.33 -10.09 -4.88
N GLN A 60 -0.73 -9.82 -4.11
CA GLN A 60 -0.81 -8.63 -3.26
C GLN A 60 0.27 -8.62 -2.17
N VAL A 61 0.59 -9.76 -1.56
CA VAL A 61 1.71 -9.88 -0.61
C VAL A 61 3.03 -9.55 -1.31
N HIS A 62 3.24 -10.05 -2.54
CA HIS A 62 4.44 -9.73 -3.31
C HIS A 62 4.57 -8.23 -3.61
N LEU A 63 3.49 -7.57 -4.01
CA LEU A 63 3.49 -6.11 -4.22
C LEU A 63 3.82 -5.33 -2.93
N LEU A 64 3.29 -5.78 -1.79
CA LEU A 64 3.62 -5.18 -0.49
C LEU A 64 5.10 -5.35 -0.13
N ASP A 65 5.68 -6.51 -0.42
CA ASP A 65 7.10 -6.79 -0.19
C ASP A 65 8.00 -5.89 -1.06
N GLU A 66 7.65 -5.68 -2.33
CA GLU A 66 8.36 -4.73 -3.20
C GLU A 66 8.21 -3.27 -2.71
N GLY A 67 7.02 -2.87 -2.27
CA GLY A 67 6.78 -1.55 -1.66
C GLY A 67 7.61 -1.32 -0.40
N LEU A 68 7.65 -2.31 0.51
CA LEU A 68 8.46 -2.28 1.73
C LEU A 68 9.95 -2.17 1.42
N LYS A 69 10.43 -2.97 0.46
CA LYS A 69 11.81 -2.90 -0.01
C LYS A 69 12.13 -1.50 -0.53
N GLY A 70 11.26 -0.91 -1.35
CA GLY A 70 11.40 0.45 -1.86
C GLY A 70 11.58 1.50 -0.77
N LEU A 71 10.76 1.43 0.30
CA LEU A 71 10.87 2.30 1.49
C LEU A 71 12.21 2.14 2.21
N LEU A 72 12.69 0.91 2.39
CA LEU A 72 13.94 0.61 3.09
C LEU A 72 15.18 1.09 2.35
N VAL A 73 15.22 0.90 1.02
CA VAL A 73 16.38 1.29 0.21
C VAL A 73 16.32 2.74 -0.30
N GLY A 74 15.25 3.47 0.00
CA GLY A 74 15.04 4.84 -0.49
C GLY A 74 14.96 4.92 -2.03
N LYS A 75 14.48 3.85 -2.68
CA LYS A 75 14.38 3.75 -4.14
C LYS A 75 13.00 4.18 -4.64
N TYR A 76 12.71 5.47 -4.49
CA TYR A 76 11.64 6.12 -5.26
C TYR A 76 12.25 7.12 -6.23
N LYS A 77 13.23 6.66 -7.00
CA LYS A 77 13.97 7.49 -7.94
C LYS A 77 13.34 7.46 -9.33
N SER A 78 12.37 6.58 -9.55
CA SER A 78 11.64 6.42 -10.80
C SER A 78 10.12 6.52 -10.59
N SER A 79 9.40 7.01 -11.61
CA SER A 79 7.93 7.11 -11.59
C SER A 79 7.24 5.76 -11.29
N PRO A 80 7.66 4.61 -11.84
CA PRO A 80 7.00 3.33 -11.56
C PRO A 80 7.10 2.87 -10.11
N GLU A 81 8.23 3.14 -9.44
CA GLU A 81 8.40 2.82 -8.02
C GLU A 81 7.44 3.65 -7.15
N TYR A 82 7.26 4.92 -7.50
CA TYR A 82 6.32 5.81 -6.84
C TYR A 82 4.86 5.42 -7.10
N GLU A 83 4.51 5.10 -8.36
CA GLU A 83 3.17 4.65 -8.75
C GLU A 83 2.75 3.35 -8.06
N LEU A 84 3.67 2.40 -7.91
CA LEU A 84 3.44 1.19 -7.11
C LEU A 84 3.03 1.55 -5.69
N LEU A 85 3.78 2.45 -5.05
CA LEU A 85 3.50 2.86 -3.67
C LEU A 85 2.17 3.63 -3.58
N GLU A 86 1.87 4.52 -4.52
CA GLU A 86 0.58 5.19 -4.59
C GLU A 86 -0.57 4.19 -4.71
N THR A 87 -0.42 3.16 -5.54
CA THR A 87 -1.41 2.08 -5.71
C THR A 87 -1.63 1.32 -4.40
N LEU A 88 -0.55 0.98 -3.69
CA LEU A 88 -0.66 0.32 -2.39
C LEU A 88 -1.39 1.20 -1.36
N PHE A 89 -1.27 2.53 -1.45
CA PHE A 89 -1.94 3.47 -0.54
C PHE A 89 -3.21 4.12 -1.11
N ASP A 90 -3.73 3.68 -2.26
CA ASP A 90 -4.81 4.36 -2.97
C ASP A 90 -6.08 4.57 -2.10
N SER A 91 -6.43 3.55 -1.30
CA SER A 91 -7.55 3.61 -0.34
C SER A 91 -7.43 4.72 0.72
N TYR A 92 -6.20 5.14 1.03
CA TYR A 92 -5.91 6.30 1.89
C TYR A 92 -5.88 7.60 1.11
N LEU A 93 -5.25 7.56 -0.05
CA LEU A 93 -5.04 8.74 -0.86
C LEU A 93 -6.36 9.29 -1.36
N LYS A 94 -7.34 8.41 -1.66
CA LYS A 94 -8.64 8.77 -2.26
C LYS A 94 -8.41 9.97 -3.17
N ARG A 95 -7.61 9.78 -4.23
CA ARG A 95 -7.73 10.68 -5.37
C ARG A 95 -9.22 10.71 -5.65
N ASP A 96 -9.84 11.88 -5.68
CA ASP A 96 -11.26 12.00 -5.96
C ASP A 96 -11.50 11.35 -7.32
N GLY A 97 -11.77 10.05 -7.29
CA GLY A 97 -12.15 9.27 -8.41
C GLY A 97 -13.52 9.78 -8.74
N ARG A 98 -13.58 10.85 -9.55
CA ARG A 98 -14.63 10.94 -10.54
C ARG A 98 -14.63 9.57 -11.19
N LYS A 99 -15.58 8.73 -10.76
CA LYS A 99 -16.13 7.69 -11.60
C LYS A 99 -16.45 8.42 -12.89
N VAL A 100 -15.60 8.28 -13.89
CA VAL A 100 -15.99 8.57 -15.26
C VAL A 100 -17.02 7.50 -15.53
N ASN A 101 -18.29 7.83 -15.23
CA ASN A 101 -19.44 7.14 -15.76
C ASN A 101 -19.29 7.28 -17.27
N THR A 102 -18.60 6.33 -17.90
CA THR A 102 -18.83 6.00 -19.29
C THR A 102 -20.21 5.35 -19.33
N GLY A 103 -21.23 6.21 -19.21
CA GLY A 103 -22.58 5.89 -19.63
C GLY A 103 -22.48 5.48 -21.09
N ARG A 104 -22.49 4.16 -21.33
CA ARG A 104 -22.85 3.62 -22.63
C ARG A 104 -24.33 3.96 -22.81
N ARG A 105 -24.57 5.07 -23.52
CA ARG A 105 -25.76 5.23 -24.35
C ARG A 105 -25.68 4.26 -25.52
#